data_AF-A0A0D7E175-F1
#
_entry.id   AF-A0A0D7E175-F1
#
_cell.length_a   1.000
_cell.length_b   1.000
_cell.length_c   1.000
_cell.angle_alpha   90.00
_cell.angle_beta   90.00
_cell.angle_gamma   90.00
#
_symmetry.space_group_name_H-M   'P 1'
#
loop_
_entity.id
_entity.type
_entity.pdbx_description
1 polymer ?
#
loop_
_entity_poly.entity_id
_entity_poly.type
_entity_poly.pdbx_seq_one_letter_code
_entity_poly.pdbx_strand_id
1 'polypeptide(L)'
;MRAHRLPALSLLLGLTLALPVLADPELAARLDGQPLPLNWNALASDRYDIELSLAPGQLQLRMPQASGEAVELAPFRRQPLGTDSIYRYEVPEAGRYRLIVETGAAPALRLLPIKAAEPEAATAVCKPWEGGAVELA
;
A
#
# COMPACT_ATOMS: atom_id res chain seq x y z
N MET A 1 -5.64 54.55 -50.21
CA MET A 1 -5.48 54.38 -48.74
C MET A 1 -6.89 54.28 -48.15
N ARG A 2 -7.33 53.32 -47.36
CA ARG A 2 -6.76 52.20 -46.58
C ARG A 2 -7.87 51.13 -46.46
N ALA A 3 -7.53 49.86 -46.67
CA ALA A 3 -8.43 48.75 -46.41
C ALA A 3 -8.45 48.42 -44.90
N HIS A 4 -9.63 48.26 -44.32
CA HIS A 4 -9.79 47.81 -42.93
C HIS A 4 -9.86 46.29 -42.91
N ARG A 5 -8.76 45.64 -42.50
CA ARG A 5 -8.69 44.21 -42.24
C ARG A 5 -9.06 43.96 -40.78
N LEU A 6 -10.14 43.22 -40.56
CA LEU A 6 -10.51 42.71 -39.23
C LEU A 6 -9.47 41.68 -38.78
N PRO A 7 -8.97 41.75 -37.54
CA PRO A 7 -8.01 40.77 -37.03
C PRO A 7 -8.76 39.51 -36.63
N ALA A 8 -8.42 38.39 -37.24
CA ALA A 8 -8.84 37.07 -36.79
C ALA A 8 -8.14 36.79 -35.46
N LEU A 9 -8.90 36.88 -34.36
CA LEU A 9 -8.43 36.54 -33.02
C LEU A 9 -8.38 35.00 -32.92
N SER A 10 -7.20 34.43 -33.13
CA SER A 10 -6.94 33.00 -32.94
C SER A 10 -7.17 32.62 -31.47
N LEU A 11 -8.32 32.01 -31.17
CA LEU A 11 -8.59 31.29 -29.93
C LEU A 11 -7.71 30.05 -29.89
N LEU A 12 -6.46 30.20 -29.42
CA LEU A 12 -5.63 29.08 -29.00
C LEU A 12 -6.21 28.56 -27.69
N LEU A 13 -7.21 27.68 -27.81
CA LEU A 13 -7.70 26.85 -26.72
C LEU A 13 -6.59 25.86 -26.35
N GLY A 14 -5.69 26.28 -25.46
CA GLY A 14 -4.70 25.41 -24.84
C GLY A 14 -5.43 24.35 -24.03
N LEU A 15 -5.65 23.18 -24.62
CA LEU A 15 -6.13 22.00 -23.93
C LEU A 15 -5.01 21.53 -22.99
N THR A 16 -4.94 22.12 -21.79
CA THR A 16 -4.14 21.54 -20.71
C THR A 16 -4.81 20.22 -20.37
N LEU A 17 -4.26 19.13 -20.91
CA LEU A 17 -4.52 17.78 -20.42
C LEU A 17 -4.21 17.78 -18.93
N ALA A 18 -5.25 17.96 -18.11
CA ALA A 18 -5.20 17.65 -16.70
C ALA A 18 -4.97 16.14 -16.64
N LEU A 19 -3.71 15.75 -16.41
CA LEU A 19 -3.39 14.38 -16.02
C LEU A 19 -4.30 14.09 -14.82
N PRO A 20 -5.11 13.02 -14.84
CA PRO A 20 -5.85 12.63 -13.66
C PRO A 20 -4.80 12.29 -12.59
N VAL A 21 -4.58 13.23 -11.67
CA VAL A 21 -3.91 12.94 -10.41
C VAL A 21 -4.84 11.94 -9.73
N LEU A 22 -4.42 10.67 -9.77
CA LEU A 22 -4.95 9.65 -8.90
C LEU A 22 -4.64 10.12 -7.49
N ALA A 23 -5.66 10.59 -6.77
CA ALA A 23 -5.48 11.07 -5.42
C ALA A 23 -5.08 9.89 -4.52
N ASP A 24 -4.03 10.08 -3.73
CA ASP A 24 -3.64 9.09 -2.73
C ASP A 24 -4.78 8.81 -1.74
N PRO A 25 -4.91 7.60 -1.18
CA PRO A 25 -5.88 7.31 -0.14
C PRO A 25 -5.72 8.23 1.08
N GLU A 26 -6.82 8.79 1.57
CA GLU A 26 -6.85 9.68 2.75
C GLU A 26 -6.66 8.95 4.10
N LEU A 27 -6.31 7.67 4.07
CA LEU A 27 -6.18 6.83 5.26
C LEU A 27 -5.00 7.28 6.12
N ALA A 28 -5.22 7.50 7.42
CA ALA A 28 -4.16 7.76 8.39
C ALA A 28 -3.77 6.47 9.13
N ALA A 29 -2.47 6.30 9.39
CA ALA A 29 -1.95 5.18 10.18
C ALA A 29 -1.22 5.68 11.43
N ARG A 30 -1.35 4.95 12.53
CA ARG A 30 -0.62 5.20 13.78
C ARG A 30 -0.16 3.89 14.41
N LEU A 31 1.04 3.86 15.00
CA LEU A 31 1.52 2.76 15.83
C LEU A 31 1.70 3.28 17.26
N ASP A 32 0.99 2.70 18.22
CA ASP A 32 0.96 3.16 19.62
C ASP A 32 0.71 4.68 19.75
N GLY A 33 -0.19 5.19 18.90
CA GLY A 33 -0.55 6.60 18.84
C GLY A 33 0.43 7.49 18.06
N GLN A 34 1.62 7.01 17.70
CA GLN A 34 2.57 7.75 16.87
C GLN A 34 2.17 7.67 15.39
N PRO A 35 2.15 8.80 14.65
CA PRO A 35 1.78 8.79 13.24
C PRO A 35 2.80 8.00 12.40
N LEU A 36 2.28 7.15 11.50
CA LEU A 36 3.06 6.46 10.49
C LEU A 36 2.88 7.15 9.14
N PRO A 37 3.96 7.57 8.45
CA PRO A 37 3.84 8.14 7.13
C PRO A 37 3.41 7.05 6.13
N LEU A 38 2.43 7.38 5.29
CA LEU A 38 1.93 6.50 4.23
C LEU A 38 2.30 7.07 2.87
N ASN A 39 3.43 6.61 2.34
CA ASN A 39 3.88 6.89 0.98
C ASN A 39 3.32 5.81 0.03
N TRP A 40 2.20 6.12 -0.61
CA TRP A 40 1.47 5.16 -1.42
C TRP A 40 2.17 4.86 -2.75
N ASN A 41 2.07 3.60 -3.17
CA ASN A 41 2.37 3.17 -4.52
C ASN A 41 1.06 2.82 -5.24
N ALA A 42 0.83 3.44 -6.39
CA ALA A 42 -0.36 3.16 -7.20
C ALA A 42 -0.15 1.86 -8.00
N LEU A 43 -0.99 0.85 -7.75
CA LEU A 43 -1.00 -0.42 -8.49
C LEU A 43 -1.97 -0.39 -9.66
N ALA A 44 -3.08 0.34 -9.51
CA ALA A 44 -4.09 0.59 -10.53
C ALA A 44 -4.80 1.93 -10.23
N SER A 45 -5.79 2.30 -11.04
CA SER A 45 -6.53 3.56 -10.92
C SER A 45 -7.17 3.78 -9.54
N ASP A 46 -7.58 2.71 -8.87
CA ASP A 46 -8.30 2.75 -7.59
C ASP A 46 -7.67 1.80 -6.56
N ARG A 47 -6.42 1.39 -6.78
CA ARG A 47 -5.74 0.40 -5.93
C ARG A 47 -4.32 0.82 -5.63
N TYR A 48 -3.99 0.83 -4.35
CA TYR A 48 -2.75 1.33 -3.81
C TYR A 48 -2.16 0.32 -2.84
N ASP A 49 -0.84 0.30 -2.72
CA ASP A 49 -0.15 -0.42 -1.66
C ASP A 49 0.99 0.38 -1.03
N ILE A 50 1.41 -0.08 0.15
CA ILE A 50 2.61 0.41 0.82
C ILE A 50 3.18 -0.72 1.68
N GLU A 51 4.51 -0.77 1.79
CA GLU A 51 5.21 -1.61 2.75
C GLU A 51 5.50 -0.83 4.03
N LEU A 52 5.06 -1.38 5.16
CA LEU A 52 5.23 -0.84 6.49
C LEU A 52 6.20 -1.73 7.26
N SER A 53 7.24 -1.13 7.85
CA SER A 53 8.05 -1.77 8.88
C SER A 53 7.43 -1.45 10.24
N LEU A 54 6.82 -2.45 10.88
CA LEU A 54 6.11 -2.29 12.14
C LEU A 54 6.89 -2.97 13.27
N ALA A 55 6.99 -2.28 14.41
CA ALA A 55 7.36 -2.90 15.68
C ALA A 55 6.13 -3.55 16.35
N PRO A 56 6.30 -4.44 17.34
CA PRO A 56 5.18 -4.93 18.14
C PRO A 56 4.46 -3.76 18.81
N GLY A 57 3.13 -3.84 18.87
CA GLY A 57 2.28 -2.78 19.42
C GLY A 57 0.96 -2.65 18.68
N GLN A 58 0.21 -1.60 18.97
CA GLN A 58 -1.12 -1.40 18.42
C GLN A 58 -1.08 -0.51 17.17
N LEU A 59 -1.29 -1.12 16.01
CA LEU A 59 -1.54 -0.39 14.76
C LEU A 59 -3.00 0.06 14.70
N GLN A 60 -3.21 1.36 14.45
CA GLN A 60 -4.51 1.94 14.15
C GLN A 60 -4.52 2.50 12.73
N LEU A 61 -5.54 2.14 11.95
CA LEU A 61 -5.82 2.70 10.63
C LEU A 61 -7.16 3.45 10.71
N ARG A 62 -7.19 4.71 10.29
CA ARG A 62 -8.33 5.59 10.52
C ARG A 62 -8.62 6.47 9.31
N MET A 63 -9.88 6.48 8.88
CA MET A 63 -10.37 7.44 7.89
C MET A 63 -10.58 8.83 8.52
N PRO A 64 -10.44 9.93 7.75
CA PRO A 64 -10.48 11.28 8.33
C PRO A 64 -11.80 11.62 9.05
N GLN A 65 -12.93 11.16 8.51
CA GLN A 65 -14.27 11.44 9.06
C GLN A 65 -14.68 10.44 10.15
N ALA A 66 -13.84 9.44 10.42
CA ALA A 66 -14.15 8.41 11.38
C ALA A 66 -14.25 8.97 12.79
N SER A 67 -15.24 8.48 13.54
CA SER A 67 -15.45 8.78 14.96
C SER A 67 -16.01 7.52 15.62
N GLY A 68 -15.64 7.28 16.88
CA GLY A 68 -16.10 6.09 17.61
C GLY A 68 -15.01 5.04 17.83
N GLU A 69 -15.44 3.79 17.99
CA GLU A 69 -14.59 2.67 18.40
C GLU A 69 -13.93 1.98 17.20
N ALA A 70 -12.66 1.59 17.37
CA ALA A 70 -11.94 0.83 16.37
C ALA A 70 -12.43 -0.62 16.27
N VAL A 71 -12.71 -1.08 15.07
CA VAL A 71 -13.02 -2.48 14.77
C VAL A 71 -11.73 -3.27 14.63
N GLU A 72 -11.74 -4.56 14.99
CA GLU A 72 -10.58 -5.44 14.79
C GLU A 72 -10.27 -5.62 13.29
N LEU A 73 -9.01 -5.42 12.94
CA LEU A 73 -8.46 -5.71 11.63
C LEU A 73 -7.99 -7.17 11.60
N ALA A 74 -8.61 -7.97 10.75
CA ALA A 74 -8.19 -9.33 10.50
C ALA A 74 -7.10 -9.34 9.41
N PRO A 75 -5.86 -9.74 9.71
CA PRO A 75 -4.81 -9.84 8.70
C PRO A 75 -5.21 -10.84 7.60
N PHE A 76 -4.67 -10.66 6.40
CA PHE A 76 -4.98 -11.43 5.19
C PHE A 76 -6.40 -11.26 4.62
N ARG A 77 -7.34 -10.71 5.38
CA ARG A 77 -8.73 -10.53 4.94
C ARG A 77 -8.93 -9.16 4.30
N ARG A 78 -9.77 -9.15 3.26
CA ARG A 78 -10.30 -7.91 2.68
C ARG A 78 -11.43 -7.42 3.56
N GLN A 79 -11.34 -6.20 4.07
CA GLN A 79 -12.35 -5.59 4.93
C GLN A 79 -12.88 -4.28 4.31
N PRO A 80 -14.19 -3.99 4.39
CA PRO A 80 -14.76 -2.77 3.82
C PRO A 80 -14.11 -1.49 4.36
N LEU A 81 -13.96 -0.45 3.54
CA LEU A 81 -13.40 0.82 3.97
C LEU A 81 -14.43 1.94 3.78
N GLY A 82 -15.26 2.15 4.79
CA GLY A 82 -16.20 3.29 4.83
C GLY A 82 -15.49 4.59 5.21
N THR A 83 -16.12 5.74 4.95
CA THR A 83 -15.60 7.06 5.32
C THR A 83 -15.43 7.25 6.83
N ASP A 84 -16.15 6.46 7.63
CA ASP A 84 -16.13 6.48 9.09
C ASP A 84 -15.33 5.32 9.71
N SER A 85 -14.58 4.57 8.91
CA SER A 85 -13.90 3.36 9.37
C SER A 85 -12.68 3.66 10.26
N ILE A 86 -12.59 2.90 11.37
CA ILE A 86 -11.43 2.82 12.25
C ILE A 86 -11.11 1.34 12.47
N TYR A 87 -9.86 0.97 12.24
CA TYR A 87 -9.36 -0.39 12.42
C TYR A 87 -8.23 -0.42 13.44
N ARG A 88 -8.21 -1.46 14.29
CA ARG A 88 -7.10 -1.77 15.21
C ARG A 88 -6.51 -3.13 14.88
N TYR A 89 -5.19 -3.26 14.93
CA TYR A 89 -4.47 -4.52 14.79
C TYR A 89 -3.37 -4.59 15.85
N GLU A 90 -3.34 -5.68 16.61
CA GLU A 90 -2.21 -5.96 17.50
C GLU A 90 -1.10 -6.59 16.67
N VAL A 91 0.01 -5.86 16.51
CA VAL A 91 1.21 -6.36 15.82
C VAL A 91 1.96 -7.25 16.80
N PRO A 92 1.98 -8.58 16.60
CA PRO A 92 2.56 -9.49 17.60
C PRO A 92 4.09 -9.44 17.59
N GLU A 93 4.68 -9.27 16.40
CA GLU A 93 6.11 -9.34 16.18
C GLU A 93 6.57 -8.24 15.21
N ALA A 94 7.81 -7.77 15.41
CA ALA A 94 8.43 -6.81 14.51
C ALA A 94 8.54 -7.43 13.11
N GLY A 95 8.13 -6.70 12.08
CA GLY A 95 8.11 -7.26 10.74
C GLY A 95 7.70 -6.28 9.66
N ARG A 96 7.68 -6.80 8.44
CA ARG A 96 7.25 -6.06 7.27
C ARG A 96 5.82 -6.45 6.95
N TYR A 97 4.99 -5.47 6.65
CA TYR A 97 3.58 -5.65 6.38
C TYR A 97 3.22 -4.85 5.13
N ARG A 98 2.45 -5.45 4.22
CA ARG A 98 1.89 -4.74 3.08
C ARG A 98 0.46 -4.34 3.39
N LEU A 99 0.21 -3.03 3.40
CA LEU A 99 -1.13 -2.47 3.45
C LEU A 99 -1.59 -2.24 2.01
N ILE A 100 -2.74 -2.80 1.66
CA ILE A 100 -3.39 -2.59 0.36
C ILE A 100 -4.70 -1.86 0.60
N VAL A 101 -4.96 -0.82 -0.18
CA VAL A 101 -6.20 -0.04 -0.14
C VAL A 101 -6.81 0.02 -1.53
N GLU A 102 -8.11 -0.23 -1.60
CA GLU A 102 -8.95 -0.11 -2.79
C GLU A 102 -9.95 1.03 -2.55
N THR A 103 -10.03 2.00 -3.45
CA THR A 103 -10.87 3.22 -3.33
C THR A 103 -12.02 3.28 -4.34
N GLY A 104 -12.21 2.21 -5.14
CA GLY A 104 -13.22 2.13 -6.19
C GLY A 104 -14.66 1.95 -5.68
N ALA A 105 -15.52 1.30 -6.48
CA ALA A 105 -16.95 1.17 -6.19
C ALA A 105 -17.27 0.40 -4.88
N ALA A 106 -16.36 -0.45 -4.43
CA ALA A 106 -16.47 -1.17 -3.16
C ALA A 106 -15.17 -0.99 -2.36
N PRO A 107 -14.95 0.18 -1.73
CA PRO A 107 -13.70 0.48 -1.06
C PRO A 107 -13.39 -0.54 0.03
N ALA A 108 -12.12 -0.91 0.13
CA ALA A 108 -11.67 -1.92 1.06
C ALA A 108 -10.20 -1.74 1.43
N LEU A 109 -9.79 -2.38 2.52
CA LEU A 109 -8.39 -2.51 2.88
C LEU A 109 -8.04 -3.94 3.28
N ARG A 110 -6.74 -4.23 3.25
CA ARG A 110 -6.17 -5.50 3.70
C ARG A 110 -4.73 -5.30 4.16
N LEU A 111 -4.40 -5.88 5.31
CA LEU A 111 -3.04 -5.95 5.83
C LEU A 111 -2.47 -7.36 5.61
N LEU A 112 -1.28 -7.43 5.01
CA LEU A 112 -0.59 -8.69 4.70
C LEU A 112 0.79 -8.71 5.39
N PRO A 113 1.01 -9.56 6.39
CA PRO A 113 2.37 -9.86 6.85
C PRO A 113 3.23 -10.35 5.68
N ILE A 114 4.40 -9.74 5.48
CA ILE A 114 5.39 -10.16 4.51
C ILE A 114 6.41 -11.01 5.27
N LYS A 115 6.48 -12.31 4.93
CA LYS A 115 7.53 -13.19 5.46
C LYS A 115 8.90 -12.55 5.18
N ALA A 116 9.77 -12.51 6.17
CA ALA A 116 11.17 -12.16 5.93
C ALA A 116 11.69 -13.04 4.79
N ALA A 117 12.43 -12.44 3.86
CA ALA A 117 13.13 -13.25 2.86
C ALA A 117 13.97 -14.26 3.63
N GLU A 118 13.86 -15.55 3.28
CA GLU A 118 14.77 -16.55 3.84
C GLU A 118 16.18 -16.04 3.57
N PRO A 119 17.06 -15.97 4.60
CA PRO A 119 18.44 -15.62 4.37
C PRO A 119 18.94 -16.53 3.27
N GLU A 120 19.55 -15.93 2.24
CA GLU A 120 20.05 -16.64 1.06
C GLU A 120 20.90 -17.80 1.58
N ALA A 121 20.32 -19.00 1.56
CA ALA A 121 20.98 -20.16 2.12
C ALA A 121 22.26 -20.31 1.31
N ALA A 122 23.41 -20.27 1.99
CA ALA A 122 24.70 -20.50 1.36
C ALA A 122 24.53 -21.73 0.46
N THR A 123 24.72 -21.54 -0.84
CA THR A 123 24.49 -22.57 -1.85
C THR A 123 25.14 -23.84 -1.36
N ALA A 124 24.32 -24.85 -1.06
CA ALA A 124 24.82 -26.13 -0.62
C ALA A 124 25.65 -26.68 -1.78
N VAL A 125 26.97 -26.58 -1.67
CA VAL A 125 27.90 -27.16 -2.62
C VAL A 125 27.83 -28.66 -2.41
N CYS A 126 26.94 -29.32 -3.15
CA CYS A 126 26.91 -30.78 -3.22
C CYS A 126 28.28 -31.23 -3.75
N LYS A 127 29.08 -31.85 -2.88
CA LYS A 127 30.27 -32.57 -3.35
C LYS A 127 29.78 -33.84 -4.05
N PRO A 128 30.26 -34.15 -5.26
CA PRO A 128 30.01 -35.44 -5.87
C PRO A 128 30.54 -36.55 -4.94
N TRP A 129 29.79 -37.65 -4.87
CA TRP A 129 30.15 -38.79 -4.04
C TRP A 129 31.24 -39.61 -4.74
N GLU A 130 32.36 -39.82 -4.05
CA GLU A 130 33.56 -40.51 -4.57
C GLU A 130 33.49 -42.05 -4.44
N GLY A 131 32.29 -42.64 -4.27
CA GLY A 131 32.11 -44.10 -4.22
C GLY A 131 32.50 -44.78 -2.89
N GLY A 132 32.59 -44.02 -1.78
CA GLY A 132 32.83 -44.58 -0.45
C GLY A 132 31.62 -45.35 0.09
N ALA A 133 31.85 -46.45 0.83
CA ALA A 133 30.79 -47.26 1.42
C ALA A 133 29.85 -46.42 2.30
N VAL A 134 28.54 -46.61 2.11
CA VAL A 134 27.50 -45.97 2.92
C VAL A 134 27.05 -46.97 3.98
N GLU A 135 27.33 -46.69 5.25
CA GLU A 135 26.72 -47.43 6.35
C GLU A 135 25.30 -46.92 6.56
N LEU A 136 24.34 -47.84 6.50
CA LEU A 136 22.95 -47.59 6.89
C LEU A 136 22.81 -48.01 8.35
N ALA A 137 22.50 -47.05 9.23
CA ALA A 137 22.13 -47.29 10.62
C ALA A 137 20.64 -47.55 10.76
#